data_AF-R7INW2-F1
#
_entry.id   AF-R7INW2-F1
#
_cell.length_a   1.000
_cell.length_b   1.000
_cell.length_c   1.000
_cell.angle_alpha   90.00
_cell.angle_beta   90.00
_cell.angle_gamma   90.00
#
_symmetry.space_group_name_H-M   'P 1'
#
loop_
_entity.id
_entity.type
_entity.pdbx_description
1 polymer ?
#
loop_
_entity_poly.entity_id
_entity_poly.type
_entity_poly.pdbx_seq_one_letter_code
_entity_poly.pdbx_strand_id
1 'polypeptide(L)'
;MADGYAAVHEVVDGFVTLANPEKGIEILKARGMDVPVSFKVNPALSRFYFATQKKQDGTFLVNSFCTDGGGIPRNVILENGLLLVDFGAITLQEFVLKSSFETACRLGLADKGHFSAGADADITIADPVSREAVSTFIAGQPVLEEGKVVGRGGTIVTTSYGEDAVRRFGLPSRAVDVRTLLKTRWSH
;
A
#
# COMPACT_ATOMS: atom_id res chain seq x y z
N MET A 1 0.26 -8.24 25.03
CA MET A 1 -0.33 -9.54 24.70
C MET A 1 -1.62 -9.74 25.47
N ALA A 2 -1.58 -10.04 26.78
CA ALA A 2 -2.80 -10.21 27.59
C ALA A 2 -3.77 -9.02 27.52
N ASP A 3 -3.25 -7.79 27.64
CA ASP A 3 -4.07 -6.57 27.56
C ASP A 3 -4.25 -6.03 26.13
N GLY A 4 -3.88 -6.81 25.10
CA GLY A 4 -4.09 -6.43 23.69
C GLY A 4 -3.20 -5.32 23.12
N TYR A 5 -2.23 -4.78 23.87
CA TYR A 5 -1.31 -3.72 23.40
C TYR A 5 -0.33 -4.17 22.32
N ALA A 6 -0.02 -5.45 22.28
CA ALA A 6 0.90 -6.06 21.33
C ALA A 6 0.36 -7.43 20.91
N ALA A 7 0.71 -7.85 19.69
CA ALA A 7 0.37 -9.14 19.10
C ALA A 7 1.61 -9.80 18.49
N VAL A 8 1.81 -11.10 18.75
CA VAL A 8 2.94 -11.88 18.23
C VAL A 8 2.65 -12.30 16.81
N HIS A 9 3.68 -12.30 15.95
CA HIS A 9 3.57 -12.86 14.62
C HIS A 9 3.59 -14.38 14.66
N GLU A 10 2.68 -15.00 13.92
CA GLU A 10 2.70 -16.43 13.67
C GLU A 10 2.64 -16.70 12.17
N VAL A 11 2.98 -17.93 11.76
CA VAL A 11 2.85 -18.36 10.37
C VAL A 11 1.75 -19.40 10.30
N VAL A 12 0.71 -19.12 9.53
CA VAL A 12 -0.43 -20.01 9.28
C VAL A 12 -0.57 -20.16 7.78
N ASP A 13 -0.53 -21.41 7.29
CA ASP A 13 -0.64 -21.74 5.86
C ASP A 13 0.34 -20.95 4.95
N GLY A 14 1.54 -20.68 5.46
CA GLY A 14 2.59 -19.93 4.76
C GLY A 14 2.44 -18.40 4.83
N PHE A 15 1.42 -17.88 5.51
CA PHE A 15 1.20 -16.44 5.70
C PHE A 15 1.54 -15.99 7.11
N VAL A 16 2.15 -14.82 7.23
CA VAL A 16 2.36 -14.19 8.55
C VAL A 16 1.04 -13.56 9.00
N THR A 17 0.56 -13.94 10.18
CA THR A 17 -0.65 -13.43 10.83
C THR A 17 -0.36 -12.97 12.26
N LEU A 18 -1.37 -12.41 12.94
CA LEU A 18 -1.27 -12.05 14.35
C LEU A 18 -1.92 -13.14 15.20
N ALA A 19 -1.12 -13.75 16.08
CA ALA A 19 -1.62 -14.70 17.04
C ALA A 19 -2.60 -14.03 18.03
N ASN A 20 -3.60 -14.78 18.46
CA ASN A 20 -4.42 -14.39 19.60
C ASN A 20 -3.55 -14.26 20.88
N PRO A 21 -4.02 -13.53 21.92
CA PRO A 21 -3.23 -13.25 23.11
C PRO A 21 -2.63 -14.49 23.78
N GLU A 22 -3.42 -15.56 23.93
CA GLU A 22 -3.02 -16.79 24.62
C GLU A 22 -1.88 -17.48 23.87
N LYS A 23 -2.08 -17.75 22.57
CA LYS A 23 -1.08 -18.37 21.70
C LYS A 23 0.16 -17.49 21.55
N GLY A 24 -0.02 -16.18 21.49
CA GLY A 24 1.09 -15.22 21.45
C GLY A 24 1.99 -15.34 22.67
N ILE A 25 1.42 -15.48 23.88
CA ILE A 25 2.20 -15.69 25.11
C ILE A 25 2.98 -17.02 25.06
N GLU A 26 2.37 -18.09 24.53
CA GLU A 26 3.03 -19.39 24.38
C GLU A 26 4.23 -19.31 23.43
N ILE A 27 4.05 -18.72 22.25
CA ILE A 27 5.11 -18.54 21.24
C ILE A 27 6.27 -17.72 21.82
N LEU A 28 5.93 -16.62 22.50
CA LEU A 28 6.90 -15.70 23.09
C LEU A 28 7.74 -16.38 24.20
N LYS A 29 7.11 -17.21 25.04
CA LYS A 29 7.83 -18.03 26.03
C LYS A 29 8.71 -19.10 25.38
N ALA A 30 8.17 -19.82 24.40
CA ALA A 30 8.88 -20.92 23.73
C ALA A 30 10.13 -20.46 22.97
N ARG A 31 10.12 -19.22 22.48
CA ARG A 31 11.23 -18.62 21.72
C ARG A 31 12.12 -17.68 22.52
N GLY A 32 12.02 -17.70 23.85
CA GLY A 32 12.88 -16.88 24.72
C GLY A 32 12.77 -15.38 24.46
N MET A 33 11.56 -14.88 24.15
CA MET A 33 11.26 -13.47 23.85
C MET A 33 11.80 -12.92 22.52
N ASP A 34 12.55 -13.70 21.74
CA ASP A 34 13.04 -13.30 20.42
C ASP A 34 12.00 -13.61 19.33
N VAL A 35 10.96 -12.77 19.29
CA VAL A 35 9.83 -12.93 18.35
C VAL A 35 9.41 -11.59 17.74
N PRO A 36 9.09 -11.56 16.43
CA PRO A 36 8.48 -10.37 15.82
C PRO A 36 7.11 -10.07 16.46
N VAL A 37 6.87 -8.81 16.77
CA VAL A 37 5.62 -8.32 17.36
C VAL A 37 5.11 -7.09 16.64
N SER A 38 3.79 -6.87 16.69
CA SER A 38 3.15 -5.64 16.23
C SER A 38 2.42 -4.96 17.38
N PHE A 39 2.38 -3.62 17.33
CA PHE A 39 1.71 -2.77 18.30
C PHE A 39 0.58 -1.97 17.63
N LYS A 40 -0.46 -1.64 18.40
CA LYS A 40 -1.54 -0.75 17.94
C LYS A 40 -1.12 0.72 18.13
N VAL A 41 -0.21 1.21 17.29
CA VAL A 41 0.44 2.53 17.47
C VAL A 41 -0.21 3.71 16.74
N ASN A 42 -1.23 3.49 15.90
CA ASN A 42 -1.83 4.56 15.08
C ASN A 42 -3.25 4.91 15.54
N PRO A 43 -3.44 5.97 16.34
CA PRO A 43 -4.77 6.43 16.78
C PRO A 43 -5.68 6.74 15.59
N ALA A 44 -6.97 6.43 15.73
CA ALA A 44 -7.96 6.67 14.67
C ALA A 44 -8.06 8.17 14.31
N LEU A 45 -8.09 9.05 15.32
CA LEU A 45 -8.18 10.50 15.13
C LEU A 45 -7.01 11.06 14.30
N SER A 46 -5.78 10.64 14.59
CA SER A 46 -4.61 11.09 13.83
C SER A 46 -4.67 10.60 12.39
N ARG A 47 -5.06 9.35 12.15
CA ARG A 47 -5.21 8.80 10.79
C ARG A 47 -6.27 9.57 10.00
N PHE A 48 -7.43 9.81 10.60
CA PHE A 48 -8.51 10.56 9.96
C PHE A 48 -8.09 12.01 9.66
N TYR A 49 -7.46 12.68 10.63
CA TYR A 49 -6.97 14.04 10.45
C TYR A 49 -6.01 14.12 9.26
N PHE A 50 -4.94 13.33 9.23
CA PHE A 50 -3.96 13.40 8.13
C PHE A 50 -4.51 12.94 6.78
N ALA A 51 -5.48 12.01 6.76
CA ALA A 51 -6.12 11.57 5.54
C ALA A 51 -6.95 12.67 4.85
N THR A 52 -7.55 13.56 5.64
CA THR A 52 -8.59 14.51 5.19
C THR A 52 -8.14 15.97 5.23
N GLN A 53 -7.16 16.30 6.05
CA GLN A 53 -6.73 17.68 6.27
C GLN A 53 -6.16 18.31 5.00
N LYS A 54 -6.65 19.51 4.71
CA LYS A 54 -6.13 20.40 3.67
C LYS A 54 -5.43 21.61 4.28
N LYS A 55 -4.50 22.18 3.54
CA LYS A 55 -3.85 23.45 3.81
C LYS A 55 -4.77 24.60 3.40
N GLN A 56 -4.35 25.84 3.68
CA GLN A 56 -5.12 27.04 3.34
C GLN A 56 -5.33 27.22 1.83
N ASP A 57 -4.42 26.71 1.00
CA ASP A 57 -4.50 26.73 -0.47
C ASP A 57 -5.40 25.63 -1.06
N GLY A 58 -6.03 24.81 -0.22
CA GLY A 58 -6.88 23.69 -0.64
C GLY A 58 -6.13 22.40 -0.98
N THR A 59 -4.80 22.38 -0.98
CA THR A 59 -4.01 21.16 -1.19
C THR A 59 -4.01 20.29 0.07
N PHE A 60 -3.84 18.96 -0.08
CA PHE A 60 -3.79 18.08 1.07
C PHE A 60 -2.51 18.28 1.91
N LEU A 61 -2.65 18.14 3.24
CA LEU A 61 -1.53 18.13 4.16
C LEU A 61 -0.62 16.92 3.93
N VAL A 62 -1.21 15.74 3.72
CA VAL A 62 -0.53 14.49 3.32
C VAL A 62 -1.10 14.04 1.99
N ASN A 63 -0.31 13.99 0.93
CA ASN A 63 -0.83 13.78 -0.42
C ASN A 63 -1.14 12.32 -0.78
N SER A 64 -0.47 11.34 -0.17
CA SER A 64 -0.56 9.94 -0.60
C SER A 64 -1.03 9.01 0.51
N PHE A 65 -1.77 7.97 0.14
CA PHE A 65 -2.08 6.86 1.03
C PHE A 65 -1.00 5.78 0.96
N CYS A 66 -0.76 5.13 2.09
CA CYS A 66 0.11 3.97 2.21
C CYS A 66 -0.45 3.06 3.32
N THR A 67 -0.27 1.75 3.19
CA THR A 67 -0.68 0.78 4.21
C THR A 67 0.39 0.49 5.26
N ASP A 68 1.61 0.97 5.04
CA ASP A 68 2.81 0.56 5.79
C ASP A 68 2.88 -0.98 5.88
N GLY A 69 2.70 -1.62 4.72
CA GLY A 69 2.66 -3.08 4.59
C GLY A 69 4.00 -3.68 5.00
N GLY A 70 4.02 -4.35 6.16
CA GLY A 70 5.17 -5.12 6.64
C GLY A 70 5.08 -6.60 6.27
N GLY A 71 5.57 -7.47 7.14
CA GLY A 71 5.53 -8.93 6.93
C GLY A 71 4.11 -9.52 6.85
N ILE A 72 3.09 -8.78 7.28
CA ILE A 72 1.68 -9.20 7.20
C ILE A 72 1.06 -8.58 5.94
N PRO A 73 0.59 -9.38 4.97
CA PRO A 73 -0.03 -8.87 3.76
C PRO A 73 -1.30 -8.08 4.12
N ARG A 74 -1.29 -6.78 3.86
CA ARG A 74 -2.42 -5.88 4.13
C ARG A 74 -2.56 -4.87 3.00
N ASN A 75 -3.65 -4.95 2.26
CA ASN A 75 -4.11 -3.87 1.41
C ASN A 75 -5.50 -3.40 1.88
N VAL A 76 -5.54 -2.22 2.51
CA VAL A 76 -6.77 -1.61 3.05
C VAL A 76 -7.02 -0.23 2.44
N ILE A 77 -6.37 0.09 1.32
CA ILE A 77 -6.48 1.40 0.67
C ILE A 77 -7.88 1.60 0.10
N LEU A 78 -8.41 0.59 -0.62
CA LEU A 78 -9.77 0.65 -1.16
C LEU A 78 -10.81 0.72 -0.04
N GLU A 79 -10.76 -0.23 0.90
CA GLU A 79 -11.71 -0.29 2.02
C GLU A 79 -11.78 1.03 2.81
N ASN A 80 -10.66 1.48 3.38
CA ASN A 80 -10.65 2.69 4.19
C ASN A 80 -10.86 3.96 3.35
N GLY A 81 -10.32 3.99 2.13
CA GLY A 81 -10.43 5.15 1.26
C GLY A 81 -11.86 5.38 0.80
N LEU A 82 -12.56 4.33 0.38
CA LEU A 82 -13.97 4.41 -0.01
C LEU A 82 -14.87 4.70 1.19
N LEU A 83 -14.55 4.20 2.40
CA LEU A 83 -15.27 4.62 3.61
C LEU A 83 -15.14 6.13 3.88
N LEU A 84 -13.99 6.75 3.61
CA LEU A 84 -13.84 8.20 3.72
C LEU A 84 -14.67 8.94 2.67
N VAL A 85 -14.83 8.36 1.47
CA VAL A 85 -15.69 8.90 0.41
C VAL A 85 -17.16 8.80 0.80
N ASP A 86 -17.60 7.63 1.27
CA ASP A 86 -18.98 7.40 1.70
C ASP A 86 -19.38 8.30 2.88
N PHE A 87 -18.44 8.54 3.79
CA PHE A 87 -18.62 9.48 4.90
C PHE A 87 -18.68 10.94 4.43
N GLY A 88 -18.23 11.25 3.21
CA GLY A 88 -18.15 12.61 2.68
C GLY A 88 -16.93 13.40 3.18
N ALA A 89 -15.92 12.73 3.74
CA ALA A 89 -14.70 13.39 4.21
C ALA A 89 -13.77 13.81 3.05
N ILE A 90 -13.76 13.04 1.96
CA ILE A 90 -13.06 13.34 0.71
C ILE A 90 -13.96 12.92 -0.46
N THR A 91 -13.70 13.47 -1.65
CA THR A 91 -14.37 13.06 -2.88
C THR A 91 -13.72 11.81 -3.48
N LEU A 92 -14.43 11.12 -4.38
CA LEU A 92 -13.87 9.98 -5.12
C LEU A 92 -12.63 10.39 -5.94
N GLN A 93 -12.65 11.59 -6.55
CA GLN A 93 -11.53 12.14 -7.30
C GLN A 93 -10.31 12.35 -6.41
N GLU A 94 -10.50 12.86 -5.19
CA GLU A 94 -9.42 13.01 -4.22
C GLU A 94 -8.90 11.67 -3.73
N PHE A 95 -9.78 10.68 -3.52
CA PHE A 95 -9.34 9.32 -3.20
C PHE A 95 -8.43 8.76 -4.31
N VAL A 96 -8.83 8.86 -5.58
CA VAL A 96 -8.02 8.42 -6.74
C VAL A 96 -6.70 9.19 -6.81
N LEU A 97 -6.73 10.51 -6.60
CA LEU A 97 -5.54 11.35 -6.59
C LEU A 97 -4.52 10.87 -5.56
N LYS A 98 -4.97 10.59 -4.32
CA LYS A 98 -4.11 10.20 -3.20
C LYS A 98 -3.63 8.75 -3.25
N SER A 99 -4.46 7.84 -3.76
CA SER A 99 -4.15 6.41 -3.82
C SER A 99 -3.33 6.02 -5.05
N SER A 100 -3.39 6.83 -6.12
CA SER A 100 -2.82 6.50 -7.43
C SER A 100 -1.82 7.57 -7.89
N PHE A 101 -2.31 8.68 -8.44
CA PHE A 101 -1.48 9.68 -9.13
C PHE A 101 -0.38 10.31 -8.26
N GLU A 102 -0.75 10.85 -7.09
CA GLU A 102 0.20 11.53 -6.19
C GLU A 102 1.31 10.60 -5.70
N THR A 103 0.99 9.32 -5.55
CA THR A 103 1.94 8.26 -5.17
C THR A 103 2.88 7.95 -6.33
N ALA A 104 2.37 7.75 -7.53
CA ALA A 104 3.19 7.50 -8.72
C ALA A 104 4.15 8.66 -9.00
N CYS A 105 3.67 9.90 -8.93
CA CYS A 105 4.50 11.09 -9.06
C CYS A 105 5.60 11.16 -7.98
N ARG A 106 5.29 10.80 -6.72
CA ARG A 106 6.26 10.75 -5.61
C ARG A 106 7.23 9.58 -5.65
N LEU A 107 7.02 8.64 -6.56
CA LEU A 107 7.95 7.54 -6.83
C LEU A 107 8.71 7.72 -8.16
N GLY A 108 8.49 8.81 -8.88
CA GLY A 108 9.13 9.07 -10.19
C GLY A 108 8.57 8.20 -11.31
N LEU A 109 7.35 7.71 -11.15
CA LEU A 109 6.66 6.82 -12.08
C LEU A 109 5.70 7.63 -12.97
N ALA A 110 6.25 8.41 -13.90
CA ALA A 110 5.46 9.35 -14.71
C ALA A 110 4.38 8.68 -15.58
N ASP A 111 4.61 7.43 -15.98
CA ASP A 111 3.69 6.67 -16.83
C ASP A 111 2.65 5.88 -16.01
N LYS A 112 2.57 6.09 -14.69
CA LYS A 112 1.66 5.36 -13.79
C LYS A 112 0.75 6.28 -13.00
N GLY A 113 -0.31 5.70 -12.44
CA GLY A 113 -1.20 6.37 -11.50
C GLY A 113 -2.29 7.24 -12.15
N HIS A 114 -2.39 7.24 -13.48
CA HIS A 114 -3.41 7.95 -14.25
C HIS A 114 -3.93 7.11 -15.39
N PHE A 115 -5.11 7.47 -15.90
CA PHE A 115 -5.79 6.75 -16.99
C PHE A 115 -5.84 7.62 -18.25
N SER A 116 -4.70 7.78 -18.89
CA SER A 116 -4.55 8.51 -20.16
C SER A 116 -3.74 7.69 -21.18
N ALA A 117 -3.85 8.04 -22.47
CA ALA A 117 -3.13 7.35 -23.52
C ALA A 117 -1.61 7.45 -23.31
N GLY A 118 -0.91 6.31 -23.39
CA GLY A 118 0.53 6.21 -23.15
C GLY A 118 0.93 5.84 -21.72
N ALA A 119 0.00 5.86 -20.76
CA ALA A 119 0.23 5.32 -19.42
C ALA A 119 0.33 3.79 -19.44
N ASP A 120 1.04 3.22 -18.47
CA ASP A 120 1.00 1.78 -18.19
C ASP A 120 -0.45 1.38 -17.86
N ALA A 121 -0.93 0.29 -18.45
CA ALA A 121 -2.26 -0.24 -18.21
C ALA A 121 -2.37 -0.97 -16.85
N ASP A 122 -2.05 -0.24 -15.78
CA ASP A 122 -2.19 -0.64 -14.39
C ASP A 122 -3.57 -0.21 -13.88
N ILE A 123 -4.54 -1.13 -13.90
CA ILE A 123 -5.95 -0.82 -13.68
C ILE A 123 -6.50 -1.74 -12.60
N THR A 124 -7.15 -1.17 -11.59
CA THR A 124 -7.93 -1.93 -10.60
C THR A 124 -9.40 -1.62 -10.77
N ILE A 125 -10.22 -2.67 -10.90
CA ILE A 125 -11.68 -2.58 -10.87
C ILE A 125 -12.10 -2.90 -9.45
N ALA A 126 -12.74 -1.95 -8.77
CA ALA A 126 -13.23 -2.10 -7.41
C ALA A 126 -14.75 -2.13 -7.39
N ASP A 127 -15.31 -2.98 -6.54
CA ASP A 127 -16.74 -2.93 -6.20
C ASP A 127 -16.93 -1.89 -5.09
N PRO A 128 -17.67 -0.80 -5.31
CA PRO A 128 -17.86 0.25 -4.31
C PRO A 128 -18.67 -0.21 -3.09
N VAL A 129 -19.47 -1.28 -3.20
CA VAL A 129 -20.30 -1.78 -2.09
C VAL A 129 -19.47 -2.62 -1.11
N SER A 130 -18.77 -3.63 -1.61
CA SER A 130 -17.83 -4.42 -0.81
C SER A 130 -16.54 -3.67 -0.47
N ARG A 131 -16.18 -2.66 -1.28
CA ARG A 131 -14.93 -1.89 -1.23
C ARG A 131 -13.68 -2.75 -1.47
N GLU A 132 -13.86 -3.83 -2.22
CA GLU A 132 -12.80 -4.77 -2.58
C GLU A 132 -12.41 -4.63 -4.05
N ALA A 133 -11.18 -5.05 -4.37
CA ALA A 133 -10.75 -5.21 -5.76
C ALA A 133 -11.36 -6.49 -6.34
N VAL A 134 -12.07 -6.37 -7.46
CA VAL A 134 -12.67 -7.51 -8.17
C VAL A 134 -11.74 -8.00 -9.27
N SER A 135 -11.10 -7.08 -9.98
CA SER A 135 -10.10 -7.40 -11.01
C SER A 135 -8.95 -6.40 -10.98
N THR A 136 -7.76 -6.83 -11.38
CA THR A 136 -6.58 -5.96 -11.46
C THR A 136 -5.71 -6.39 -12.63
N PHE A 137 -5.23 -5.40 -13.37
CA PHE A 137 -4.32 -5.54 -14.49
C PHE A 137 -3.03 -4.78 -14.18
N ILE A 138 -1.89 -5.34 -14.53
CA ILE A 138 -0.58 -4.70 -14.46
C ILE A 138 0.03 -4.75 -15.85
N ALA A 139 0.37 -3.60 -16.42
CA ALA A 139 0.80 -3.47 -17.82
C ALA A 139 -0.12 -4.22 -18.81
N GLY A 140 -1.44 -4.18 -18.56
CA GLY A 140 -2.45 -4.84 -19.38
C GLY A 140 -2.57 -6.36 -19.18
N GLN A 141 -1.77 -6.97 -18.31
CA GLN A 141 -1.88 -8.39 -17.98
C GLN A 141 -2.75 -8.58 -16.73
N PRO A 142 -3.72 -9.52 -16.74
CA PRO A 142 -4.54 -9.79 -15.56
C PRO A 142 -3.67 -10.39 -14.45
N VAL A 143 -3.82 -9.85 -13.23
CA VAL A 143 -3.17 -10.37 -12.01
C VAL A 143 -4.19 -10.76 -10.93
N LEU A 144 -5.40 -10.20 -11.01
CA LEU A 144 -6.55 -10.55 -10.20
C LEU A 144 -7.77 -10.63 -11.12
N GLU A 145 -8.53 -11.72 -11.05
CA GLU A 145 -9.77 -11.92 -11.80
C GLU A 145 -10.83 -12.53 -10.88
N GLU A 146 -12.01 -11.91 -10.81
CA GLU A 146 -13.13 -12.35 -9.97
C GLU A 146 -12.70 -12.61 -8.50
N GLY A 147 -11.88 -11.71 -7.95
CA GLY A 147 -11.34 -11.80 -6.59
C GLY A 147 -10.27 -12.89 -6.39
N LYS A 148 -9.82 -13.56 -7.46
CA LYS A 148 -8.79 -14.61 -7.42
C LYS A 148 -7.49 -14.13 -8.02
N VAL A 149 -6.39 -14.36 -7.32
CA VAL A 149 -5.05 -14.03 -7.81
C VAL A 149 -4.67 -15.00 -8.93
N VAL A 150 -4.43 -14.47 -10.13
CA VAL A 150 -4.04 -15.22 -11.32
C VAL A 150 -2.62 -14.85 -11.80
N GLY A 151 -2.09 -13.72 -11.34
CA GLY A 151 -0.77 -13.22 -11.71
C GLY A 151 0.37 -14.07 -11.15
N ARG A 152 1.54 -13.99 -11.82
CA ARG A 152 2.76 -14.68 -11.39
C ARG A 152 3.98 -13.76 -11.54
N GLY A 153 4.86 -13.82 -10.54
CA GLY A 153 6.08 -13.01 -10.51
C GLY A 153 5.81 -11.53 -10.22
N GLY A 154 6.79 -10.69 -10.54
CA GLY A 154 6.70 -9.25 -10.37
C GLY A 154 8.00 -8.56 -10.80
N THR A 155 7.92 -7.26 -11.06
CA THR A 155 9.08 -6.43 -11.41
C THR A 155 9.44 -5.55 -10.22
N ILE A 156 10.70 -5.57 -9.80
CA ILE A 156 11.18 -4.69 -8.74
C ILE A 156 11.42 -3.29 -9.30
N VAL A 157 10.73 -2.31 -8.76
CA VAL A 157 11.05 -0.90 -9.01
C VAL A 157 12.23 -0.51 -8.12
N THR A 158 13.31 -0.04 -8.72
CA THR A 158 14.55 0.32 -8.01
C THR A 158 15.24 1.50 -8.67
N THR A 159 16.28 2.04 -8.06
CA THR A 159 17.16 3.03 -8.73
C THR A 159 18.21 2.31 -9.57
N SER A 160 18.90 3.03 -10.46
CA SER A 160 20.01 2.46 -11.24
C SER A 160 21.09 1.80 -10.38
N TYR A 161 21.30 2.28 -9.15
CA TYR A 161 22.24 1.68 -8.20
C TYR A 161 21.81 0.29 -7.69
N GLY A 162 20.50 0.00 -7.69
CA GLY A 162 19.95 -1.24 -7.17
C GLY A 162 19.74 -2.34 -8.21
N GLU A 163 19.82 -2.03 -9.51
CA GLU A 163 19.56 -2.99 -10.60
C GLU A 163 20.47 -4.21 -10.54
N ASP A 164 21.76 -3.98 -10.26
CA ASP A 164 22.73 -5.07 -10.13
C ASP A 164 22.39 -6.04 -9.00
N ALA A 165 21.88 -5.52 -7.88
CA ALA A 165 21.46 -6.35 -6.76
C ALA A 165 20.24 -7.19 -7.15
N VAL A 166 19.22 -6.57 -7.74
CA VAL A 166 17.99 -7.27 -8.19
C VAL A 166 18.33 -8.36 -9.21
N ARG A 167 19.20 -8.06 -10.17
CA ARG A 167 19.66 -9.00 -11.20
C ARG A 167 20.38 -10.20 -10.62
N ARG A 168 21.19 -10.04 -9.56
CA ARG A 168 21.87 -11.17 -8.88
C ARG A 168 20.89 -12.15 -8.24
N PHE A 169 19.69 -11.70 -7.86
CA PHE A 169 18.61 -12.56 -7.38
C PHE A 169 17.77 -13.16 -8.51
N GLY A 170 18.12 -12.91 -9.78
CA GLY A 170 17.39 -13.42 -10.95
C GLY A 170 16.01 -12.79 -11.14
N LEU A 171 15.77 -11.61 -10.54
CA LEU A 171 14.50 -10.90 -10.61
C LEU A 171 14.55 -9.81 -11.69
N PRO A 172 13.42 -9.52 -12.37
CA PRO A 172 13.34 -8.39 -13.28
C PRO A 172 13.27 -7.07 -12.50
N SER A 173 13.87 -6.01 -13.06
CA SER A 173 13.86 -4.66 -12.49
C SER A 173 13.41 -3.59 -13.47
N ARG A 174 12.81 -2.52 -12.94
CA ARG A 174 12.61 -1.23 -13.63
C ARG A 174 13.34 -0.15 -12.86
N ALA A 175 14.34 0.46 -13.49
CA ALA A 175 15.00 1.63 -12.93
C ALA A 175 14.07 2.84 -12.93
N VAL A 176 14.09 3.61 -11.85
CA VAL A 176 13.48 4.93 -11.75
C VAL A 176 14.53 5.97 -11.37
N ASP A 177 14.43 7.15 -11.98
CA ASP A 177 15.26 8.29 -11.62
C ASP A 177 14.57 9.12 -10.54
N VAL A 178 14.98 8.93 -9.29
CA VAL A 178 14.44 9.68 -8.14
C VAL A 178 14.70 11.19 -8.23
N ARG A 179 15.58 11.67 -9.11
CA ARG A 179 15.76 13.12 -9.34
C ARG A 179 14.54 13.74 -10.01
N THR A 180 13.72 12.95 -10.70
CA THR A 180 12.44 13.42 -11.26
C THR A 180 11.48 13.91 -10.17
N LEU A 181 11.61 13.40 -8.93
CA LEU A 181 10.85 13.85 -7.76
C LEU A 181 11.09 15.32 -7.40
N LEU A 182 12.29 15.83 -7.68
CA LEU A 182 12.64 17.21 -7.41
C LEU A 182 11.97 18.16 -8.41
N LYS A 183 11.67 17.68 -9.63
CA LYS A 183 10.98 18.46 -10.66
C LYS A 183 9.49 18.61 -10.36
N THR A 184 8.85 17.57 -9.81
CA THR A 184 7.42 17.58 -9.47
C THR A 184 7.11 18.36 -8.18
N ARG A 185 8.08 18.53 -7.27
CA ARG A 185 7.88 19.28 -6.00
C ARG A 185 7.87 20.80 -6.13
N TRP A 186 8.35 21.38 -7.24
CA TRP A 186 8.63 22.82 -7.37
C TRP A 186 7.90 23.48 -8.56
N SER A 187 6.96 22.77 -9.20
CA SER A 187 6.24 23.26 -10.39
C SER A 187 4.87 23.88 -10.08
N HIS A 188 4.60 24.24 -8.83
CA HIS A 188 3.35 24.89 -8.40
C HIS A 188 3.64 26.10 -7.52
#